data_AF-A0A955XY68-F1
#
_entry.id   AF-A0A955XY68-F1
#
_cell.length_a   1.000
_cell.length_b   1.000
_cell.length_c   1.000
_cell.angle_alpha   90.00
_cell.angle_beta   90.00
_cell.angle_gamma   90.00
#
_symmetry.space_group_name_H-M   'P 1'
#
loop_
_entity.id
_entity.type
_entity.pdbx_description
1 polymer ?
#
loop_
_entity_poly.entity_id
_entity_poly.type
_entity_poly.pdbx_seq_one_letter_code
_entity_poly.pdbx_strand_id
1 'polypeptide(L)'
;EGAVREKLVPEGIEGRVPYRGPLSAVIHQLVGGLRSGMGYCGAANVESLRTDSEFVRITNAGLKESHVHDVYITKEAPNYRTE
;
A
#
# COMPACT_ATOMS: atom_id res chain seq x y z
N GLU A 1 -20.32 16.95 -32.62
CA GLU A 1 -19.09 17.18 -31.84
C GLU A 1 -19.49 17.74 -30.48
N GLY A 2 -19.28 16.98 -29.41
CA GLY A 2 -19.64 17.38 -28.05
C GLY A 2 -18.48 18.15 -27.42
N ALA A 3 -18.63 19.46 -27.25
CA ALA A 3 -17.64 20.30 -26.59
C ALA A 3 -17.44 19.84 -25.14
N VAL A 4 -16.22 19.39 -24.82
CA VAL A 4 -15.78 19.17 -23.44
C VAL A 4 -15.79 20.53 -22.75
N ARG A 5 -16.72 20.76 -21.81
CA ARG A 5 -16.65 21.90 -20.89
C ARG A 5 -15.32 21.81 -20.13
N GLU A 6 -14.45 22.80 -20.29
CA GLU A 6 -13.23 22.89 -19.50
C GLU A 6 -13.60 22.92 -18.00
N LYS A 7 -13.08 21.97 -17.22
CA LYS A 7 -13.24 21.96 -15.76
C LYS A 7 -12.44 23.15 -15.21
N LEU A 8 -13.16 24.16 -14.69
CA LEU A 8 -12.58 25.40 -14.16
C LEU A 8 -11.90 25.26 -12.79
N VAL A 9 -12.14 24.15 -12.08
CA VAL A 9 -11.61 23.90 -10.74
C VAL A 9 -10.68 22.70 -10.78
N PRO A 10 -9.39 22.86 -10.40
CA PRO A 10 -8.49 21.73 -10.28
C PRO A 10 -8.91 20.82 -9.11
N GLU A 11 -8.99 19.52 -9.36
CA GLU A 11 -9.34 18.46 -8.39
C GLU A 11 -8.08 17.73 -7.86
N GLY A 12 -6.88 18.23 -8.17
CA GLY A 12 -5.61 17.60 -7.82
C GLY A 12 -4.49 18.60 -7.59
N ILE A 13 -3.39 18.10 -7.04
CA ILE A 13 -2.16 18.85 -6.78
C ILE A 13 -1.01 18.32 -7.63
N GLU A 14 -0.04 19.18 -7.91
CA GLU A 14 1.22 18.78 -8.54
C GLU A 14 2.23 18.37 -7.46
N GLY A 15 2.96 17.28 -7.71
CA GLY A 15 3.94 16.75 -6.78
C GLY A 15 5.01 15.94 -7.47
N ARG A 16 6.10 15.68 -6.76
CA ARG A 16 7.20 14.83 -7.21
C ARG A 16 7.39 13.67 -6.24
N VAL A 17 7.78 12.52 -6.76
CA VAL A 17 8.09 11.32 -5.97
C VAL A 17 9.49 10.81 -6.29
N PRO A 18 10.19 10.17 -5.33
CA PRO A 18 11.50 9.58 -5.58
C PRO A 18 11.43 8.49 -6.65
N TYR A 19 12.50 8.34 -7.43
CA TYR A 19 12.64 7.24 -8.38
C TYR A 19 12.57 5.88 -7.65
N ARG A 20 11.78 4.94 -8.19
CA ARG A 20 11.49 3.64 -7.55
C ARG A 20 12.15 2.44 -8.23
N GLY A 21 13.08 2.69 -9.17
CA GLY A 21 13.69 1.61 -9.94
C GLY A 21 12.75 1.04 -11.01
N PRO A 22 13.04 -0.16 -11.53
CA PRO A 22 12.22 -0.80 -12.55
C PRO A 22 10.86 -1.24 -11.98
N LEU A 23 9.82 -1.18 -12.81
CA LEU A 23 8.46 -1.58 -12.46
C LEU A 23 8.39 -3.01 -11.91
N SER A 24 9.17 -3.93 -12.48
CA SER A 24 9.23 -5.32 -12.05
C SER A 24 9.63 -5.48 -10.58
N ALA A 25 10.55 -4.65 -10.08
CA ALA A 25 10.97 -4.70 -8.68
C ALA A 25 9.84 -4.25 -7.74
N VAL A 26 9.09 -3.21 -8.11
CA VAL A 26 7.94 -2.72 -7.33
C VAL A 26 6.83 -3.78 -7.29
N ILE A 27 6.48 -4.36 -8.44
CA ILE A 27 5.46 -5.41 -8.53
C ILE A 27 5.86 -6.61 -7.68
N HIS A 28 7.13 -7.02 -7.73
CA HIS A 28 7.62 -8.15 -6.93
C HIS A 28 7.41 -7.92 -5.42
N GLN A 29 7.71 -6.73 -4.91
CA GLN A 29 7.48 -6.40 -3.50
C GLN A 29 5.99 -6.39 -3.13
N LEU A 30 5.14 -5.80 -3.98
CA LEU A 30 3.69 -5.77 -3.75
C LEU A 30 3.07 -7.17 -3.73
N VAL A 31 3.42 -8.01 -4.71
CA VAL A 31 2.94 -9.39 -4.79
C VAL A 31 3.49 -10.22 -3.63
N GLY A 32 4.74 -9.99 -3.21
CA GLY A 32 5.33 -10.62 -2.03
C GLY A 32 4.53 -10.31 -0.75
N GLY A 33 4.18 -9.04 -0.53
CA GLY A 33 3.34 -8.62 0.59
C GLY A 33 1.95 -9.25 0.55
N LEU A 34 1.28 -9.24 -0.62
CA LEU A 34 -0.03 -9.88 -0.80
C LEU A 34 0.01 -11.38 -0.47
N ARG A 35 1.01 -12.11 -1.01
CA ARG A 35 1.15 -13.55 -0.75
C ARG A 35 1.45 -13.84 0.71
N SER A 36 2.25 -13.01 1.39
CA SER A 36 2.48 -13.13 2.82
C SER A 36 1.18 -12.97 3.61
N GLY A 37 0.36 -11.96 3.28
CA GLY A 37 -0.95 -11.76 3.89
C GLY A 37 -1.91 -12.92 3.65
N MET A 38 -1.99 -13.41 2.40
CA MET A 38 -2.76 -14.61 2.07
C MET A 38 -2.33 -15.83 2.87
N GLY A 39 -1.02 -15.99 3.12
CA GLY A 39 -0.48 -17.04 3.99
C GLY A 39 -0.99 -16.93 5.43
N TYR A 40 -0.97 -15.72 6.02
CA TYR A 40 -1.52 -15.50 7.37
C TYR A 40 -3.03 -15.78 7.46
N CYS A 41 -3.77 -15.46 6.41
CA CYS A 41 -5.22 -15.69 6.34
C CYS A 41 -5.60 -17.12 5.90
N GLY A 42 -4.63 -17.99 5.56
CA GLY A 42 -4.92 -19.32 5.01
C GLY A 42 -5.62 -19.30 3.64
N ALA A 43 -5.53 -18.20 2.90
CA ALA A 43 -6.22 -18.01 1.63
C ALA A 43 -5.41 -18.59 0.46
N ALA A 44 -5.90 -19.66 -0.17
CA ALA A 44 -5.23 -20.32 -1.29
C ALA A 44 -5.28 -19.50 -2.59
N ASN A 45 -6.25 -18.59 -2.72
CA ASN A 45 -6.44 -17.74 -3.89
C ASN A 45 -7.08 -16.39 -3.51
N VAL A 46 -7.15 -15.47 -4.47
CA VAL A 46 -7.69 -14.11 -4.25
C VAL A 46 -9.17 -14.15 -3.86
N GLU A 47 -9.95 -15.09 -4.37
CA GLU A 47 -11.36 -15.19 -4.02
C GLU A 47 -11.53 -15.58 -2.55
N SER A 48 -10.82 -16.62 -2.08
CA SER A 48 -10.83 -17.01 -0.66
C SER A 48 -10.37 -15.86 0.26
N LEU A 49 -9.39 -15.05 -0.17
CA LEU A 49 -8.99 -13.89 0.60
C LEU A 49 -10.13 -12.87 0.71
N ARG A 50 -10.91 -12.67 -0.35
CA ARG A 50 -12.00 -11.67 -0.39
C ARG A 50 -13.24 -12.11 0.38
N THR A 51 -13.53 -13.41 0.43
CA THR A 51 -14.76 -13.94 1.03
C THR A 51 -14.59 -14.44 2.45
N ASP A 52 -13.41 -15.00 2.77
CA ASP A 52 -13.24 -15.79 3.99
C ASP A 52 -12.36 -15.10 5.05
N SER A 53 -11.68 -14.01 4.70
CA SER A 53 -10.84 -13.26 5.64
C SER A 53 -11.64 -12.32 6.54
N GLU A 54 -11.16 -12.14 7.76
CA GLU A 54 -11.79 -11.29 8.76
C GLU A 54 -10.93 -10.06 9.06
N PHE A 55 -11.59 -8.91 9.24
CA PHE A 55 -10.96 -7.68 9.68
C PHE A 55 -11.26 -7.41 11.14
N VAL A 56 -10.25 -6.87 11.84
CA VAL A 56 -10.41 -6.39 13.21
C VAL A 56 -10.28 -4.87 13.21
N ARG A 57 -11.17 -4.19 13.93
CA ARG A 57 -11.09 -2.74 14.10
C ARG A 57 -10.01 -2.39 15.11
N ILE A 58 -9.10 -1.49 14.72
CA ILE A 58 -8.05 -0.98 15.59
C ILE A 58 -8.26 0.50 15.90
N THR A 59 -7.58 0.98 16.94
CA THR A 59 -7.50 2.40 17.28
C THR A 59 -6.29 3.05 16.60
N ASN A 60 -6.17 4.38 16.68
CA ASN A 60 -4.95 5.09 16.21
C ASN A 60 -3.68 4.63 16.95
N ALA A 61 -3.80 4.21 18.21
CA ALA A 61 -2.68 3.64 18.95
C ALA A 61 -2.24 2.30 18.33
N GLY A 62 -3.20 1.44 17.95
CA GLY A 62 -2.91 0.19 17.24
C GLY A 62 -2.30 0.42 15.85
N LEU A 63 -2.68 1.51 15.17
CA LEU A 63 -2.04 1.89 13.90
C LEU A 63 -0.57 2.27 14.11
N LYS A 64 -0.28 3.08 15.14
CA LYS A 64 1.11 3.46 15.49
C LYS A 64 1.93 2.23 15.89
N GLU A 65 1.34 1.31 16.65
CA GLU A 65 1.95 0.03 17.02
C GLU A 65 2.23 -0.86 15.79
N SER A 66 1.37 -0.83 14.77
CA SER A 66 1.56 -1.63 13.55
C SER A 66 2.76 -1.17 12.71
N HIS A 67 3.08 0.13 12.76
CA HIS A 67 4.27 0.69 12.11
C HIS A 67 5.52 0.47 12.96
N VAL A 68 6.70 0.55 12.33
CA VAL A 68 7.97 0.59 13.06
C VAL A 68 7.93 1.75 14.06
N HIS A 69 8.13 1.46 15.35
CA HIS A 69 8.14 2.43 16.44
C HIS A 69 9.30 2.14 17.40
N ASP A 70 9.76 3.17 18.10
CA ASP A 70 10.79 3.12 19.16
C ASP A 70 12.16 2.57 18.75
N VAL A 71 12.51 2.65 17.46
CA VAL A 71 13.82 2.29 16.90
C VAL A 71 14.29 3.24 15.81
N TYR A 72 15.61 3.32 15.61
CA TYR A 72 16.21 4.06 14.49
C TYR A 72 16.39 3.16 13.27
N ILE A 73 15.73 3.48 12.16
CA ILE A 73 15.91 2.78 10.88
C ILE A 73 17.23 3.24 10.26
N THR A 74 18.23 2.36 10.22
CA THR A 74 19.56 2.67 9.66
C THR A 74 19.67 2.39 8.16
N LYS A 75 18.75 1.58 7.61
CA LYS A 75 18.69 1.23 6.20
C LYS A 75 17.23 1.06 5.79
N GLU A 76 16.84 1.69 4.68
CA GLU A 76 15.50 1.53 4.12
C GLU A 76 15.25 0.11 3.61
N ALA A 77 14.07 -0.41 3.91
CA ALA A 77 13.59 -1.65 3.33
C ALA A 77 12.96 -1.37 1.95
N PRO A 78 13.04 -2.32 1.00
CA PRO A 78 12.52 -2.13 -0.36
C PRO A 78 10.99 -1.97 -0.41
N ASN A 79 10.27 -2.36 0.64
CA ASN A 79 8.82 -2.36 0.76
C ASN A 79 8.27 -1.53 1.92
N TYR A 80 9.12 -0.78 2.64
CA TYR A 80 8.69 0.01 3.79
C TYR A 80 9.40 1.36 3.83
N ARG A 81 8.60 2.43 3.84
CA ARG A 81 9.04 3.82 4.00
C ARG A 81 8.11 4.49 5.00
N THR A 82 8.69 5.06 6.04
CA THR A 82 8.00 6.05 6.89
C THR A 82 8.03 7.38 6.14
N GLU A 83 6.85 7.90 5.81
CA GLU A 83 6.70 9.32 5.45
C GLU A 83 6.86 10.21 6.68
#